data_AF-A0A920AL60-F1
#
_entry.id   AF-A0A920AL60-F1
#
_cell.length_a   1.000
_cell.length_b   1.000
_cell.length_c   1.000
_cell.angle_alpha   90.00
_cell.angle_beta   90.00
_cell.angle_gamma   90.00
#
_symmetry.space_group_name_H-M   'P 1'
#
loop_
_entity.id
_entity.type
_entity.pdbx_description
1 polymer ?
#
loop_
_entity_poly.entity_id
_entity_poly.type
_entity_poly.pdbx_seq_one_letter_code
_entity_poly.pdbx_strand_id
1 'polypeptide(L)' 'MAFKPEPMKVFPNFFSSKEEVLDDIKKLDLWPTVYVSDRMEELPPHWHDVDNCGYVMEGKSYVINEKMKRYH' A
#
# COMPACT_ATOMS: atom_id res chain seq x y z
N MET A 1 14.46 -19.04 -9.54
CA MET A 1 14.99 -18.83 -8.18
C MET A 1 13.79 -18.57 -7.28
N ALA A 2 13.62 -19.29 -6.18
CA ALA A 2 12.53 -19.00 -5.24
C ALA A 2 12.80 -17.63 -4.60
N PHE A 3 11.83 -16.72 -4.71
CA PHE A 3 11.88 -15.42 -4.06
C PHE A 3 12.01 -15.66 -2.54
N LYS A 4 13.09 -15.17 -1.92
CA LYS A 4 13.17 -15.13 -0.45
C LYS A 4 12.51 -13.82 -0.04
N PRO A 5 11.34 -13.84 0.62
CA PRO A 5 10.69 -12.61 1.03
C PRO A 5 11.58 -11.90 2.06
N GLU A 6 12.02 -10.70 1.71
CA GLU A 6 12.70 -9.80 2.65
C GLU A 6 11.67 -9.21 3.63
N PRO A 7 12.08 -8.75 4.82
CA PRO A 7 11.18 -8.06 5.74
C PRO A 7 10.48 -6.88 5.07
N MET A 8 9.21 -6.64 5.42
CA MET A 8 8.44 -5.51 4.91
C MET A 8 9.18 -4.18 5.13
N LYS A 9 9.32 -3.38 4.08
CA LYS A 9 9.92 -2.05 4.13
C LYS A 9 8.83 -0.98 3.98
N VAL A 10 8.84 0.00 4.88
CA VAL A 10 7.91 1.14 4.83
C VAL A 10 8.71 2.41 4.59
N PHE A 11 8.34 3.14 3.54
CA PHE A 11 8.97 4.41 3.16
C PHE A 11 7.96 5.55 3.39
N PRO A 12 8.01 6.23 4.55
CA PRO A 12 7.09 7.32 4.84
C PRO A 12 7.34 8.49 3.87
N ASN A 13 6.26 9.15 3.42
CA ASN A 13 6.32 10.27 2.47
C ASN A 13 7.12 9.97 1.19
N PHE A 14 7.03 8.74 0.68
CA PHE A 14 7.70 8.37 -0.58
C PHE A 14 7.25 9.25 -1.75
N PHE A 15 5.97 9.63 -1.76
CA PHE A 15 5.41 10.67 -2.63
C PHE A 15 4.93 11.85 -1.80
N SER A 16 5.12 13.05 -2.33
CA SER A 16 4.75 14.32 -1.69
C SER A 16 3.55 15.01 -2.34
N SER A 17 3.12 14.55 -3.52
CA SER A 17 1.98 15.11 -4.25
C SER A 17 1.13 14.04 -4.93
N LYS A 18 -0.11 14.41 -5.27
CA LYS A 18 -1.01 13.56 -6.05
C LYS A 18 -0.46 13.30 -7.45
N GLU A 19 0.18 14.31 -8.04
CA GLU A 19 0.79 14.24 -9.37
C GLU A 19 1.87 13.16 -9.42
N GLU A 20 2.75 13.10 -8.41
CA GLU A 20 3.81 12.08 -8.36
C GLU A 20 3.25 10.66 -8.29
N VAL A 21 2.14 10.44 -7.56
CA VAL A 21 1.46 9.14 -7.50
C VAL A 21 0.87 8.77 -8.86
N LEU A 22 0.23 9.71 -9.54
CA LEU A 22 -0.37 9.46 -10.85
C LEU A 22 0.69 9.18 -11.92
N ASP A 23 1.84 9.86 -11.85
CA ASP A 23 2.98 9.61 -12.73
C ASP A 23 3.57 8.21 -12.50
N ASP A 24 3.62 7.73 -11.26
CA ASP A 24 4.09 6.37 -10.94
C ASP A 24 3.13 5.30 -11.45
N ILE A 25 1.82 5.46 -11.23
CA ILE A 25 0.77 4.57 -11.77
C ILE A 25 0.90 4.47 -13.30
N LYS A 26 1.09 5.61 -13.97
CA LYS A 26 1.28 5.68 -15.43
C LYS A 26 2.57 5.00 -15.87
N LYS A 27 3.67 5.20 -15.14
CA LYS A 27 4.97 4.58 -15.44
C LYS A 27 4.93 3.06 -15.29
N LEU A 28 4.18 2.55 -14.32
CA LEU A 28 4.03 1.13 -14.05
C LEU A 28 2.98 0.45 -14.94
N ASP A 29 2.32 1.19 -15.84
CA ASP A 29 1.24 0.70 -16.71
C ASP A 29 0.13 -0.01 -15.92
N LEU A 30 -0.17 0.51 -14.72
CA LEU A 30 -1.21 -0.03 -13.85
C LEU A 30 -2.56 0.58 -14.24
N TRP A 31 -3.62 -0.22 -14.13
CA TRP A 31 -4.99 0.27 -14.26
C TRP A 31 -5.49 0.76 -12.90
N PRO A 32 -5.56 2.08 -12.63
CA PRO A 32 -6.05 2.55 -11.34
C PRO A 32 -7.54 2.26 -11.24
N THR A 33 -7.91 1.38 -10.31
CA THR A 33 -9.31 1.28 -9.86
C THR A 33 -9.46 2.19 -8.65
N VAL A 34 -10.28 3.23 -8.77
CA VAL A 34 -10.58 4.09 -7.62
C VAL A 34 -11.60 3.35 -6.75
N TYR A 35 -11.14 2.89 -5.59
CA TYR A 35 -12.03 2.37 -4.56
C TYR A 35 -12.37 3.48 -3.57
N VAL A 36 -13.63 3.91 -3.55
CA VAL A 36 -14.15 4.85 -2.56
C VAL A 36 -14.97 4.04 -1.57
N SER A 37 -14.50 3.96 -0.32
CA SER A 37 -15.26 3.35 0.78
C SER A 37 -15.65 4.38 1.81
N ASP A 38 -16.84 4.20 2.39
CA ASP A 38 -17.18 4.82 3.66
C ASP A 38 -16.23 4.32 4.77
N ARG A 39 -16.25 5.00 5.93
CA ARG A 39 -15.49 4.55 7.09
C ARG A 39 -15.95 3.14 7.49
N MET A 40 -15.06 2.16 7.33
CA MET A 40 -15.33 0.77 7.70
C MET A 40 -14.66 0.42 9.04
N GLU A 41 -15.21 -0.59 9.73
CA GLU A 41 -14.53 -1.19 10.87
C GLU A 41 -13.23 -1.87 10.43
N GLU A 42 -12.29 -1.98 11.37
CA GLU A 42 -10.99 -2.59 11.12
C GLU A 42 -11.17 -4.07 10.71
N LEU A 43 -10.69 -4.43 9.51
CA LEU A 43 -10.73 -5.81 9.04
C LEU A 43 -9.72 -6.69 9.82
N PRO A 44 -9.99 -8.00 9.97
CA PRO A 44 -9.00 -8.92 10.50
C PRO A 44 -7.69 -8.86 9.71
N PRO A 45 -6.52 -9.02 10.39
CA PRO A 45 -5.23 -9.19 9.73
C PRO A 45 -5.29 -10.23 8.61
N HIS A 46 -4.83 -9.85 7.42
CA HIS A 46 -4.70 -10.75 6.27
C HIS A 46 -3.39 -10.47 5.53
N TRP A 47 -3.01 -11.39 4.65
CA TRP A 47 -1.79 -11.31 3.84
C TRP A 47 -2.11 -11.74 2.41
N HIS A 48 -1.28 -11.29 1.47
CA HIS A 48 -1.35 -11.67 0.07
C HIS A 48 -0.06 -12.40 -0.32
N ASP A 49 -0.16 -13.41 -1.18
CA ASP A 49 0.99 -14.10 -1.79
C ASP A 49 1.50 -13.37 -3.05
N VAL A 50 0.93 -12.21 -3.35
CA VAL A 50 1.27 -11.32 -4.46
C VAL A 50 1.71 -9.96 -3.94
N ASP A 51 2.60 -9.30 -4.68
CA ASP A 51 2.97 -7.92 -4.41
C ASP A 51 1.79 -6.99 -4.72
N ASN A 52 1.38 -6.21 -3.72
CA ASN A 52 0.39 -5.15 -3.88
C ASN A 52 1.06 -3.77 -3.78
N CYS A 53 0.58 -2.84 -4.60
CA CYS A 53 0.94 -1.43 -4.50
C CYS A 53 -0.34 -0.65 -4.22
N GLY A 54 -0.42 -0.02 -3.05
CA GLY A 54 -1.57 0.76 -2.63
C GLY A 54 -1.16 2.18 -2.29
N TYR A 55 -1.89 3.17 -2.82
CA TYR A 55 -1.68 4.57 -2.53
C TYR A 55 -2.85 5.11 -1.70
N VAL A 56 -2.56 5.73 -0.56
CA VAL A 56 -3.58 6.42 0.24
C VAL A 56 -3.64 7.87 -0.24
N MET A 57 -4.63 8.16 -1.09
CA MET A 57 -4.78 9.49 -1.70
C MET A 57 -5.46 10.50 -0.75
N GLU A 58 -6.28 10.01 0.17
CA GLU A 58 -6.96 10.80 1.19
C GLU A 58 -7.22 9.91 2.42
N GLY A 59 -7.11 10.48 3.63
CA GLY A 59 -7.33 9.77 4.88
C GLY A 59 -6.06 9.18 5.49
N LYS A 60 -6.20 8.07 6.23
CA LYS A 60 -5.10 7.35 6.89
C LYS A 60 -5.31 5.86 6.72
N SER A 61 -4.22 5.14 6.49
CA SER A 61 -4.19 3.69 6.55
C SER A 61 -3.06 3.26 7.48
N TYR A 62 -2.89 1.96 7.66
CA TYR A 62 -1.73 1.39 8.30
C TYR A 62 -1.44 0.01 7.71
N VAL A 63 -0.19 -0.43 7.82
CA VAL A 63 0.22 -1.82 7.52
C VAL A 63 0.85 -2.44 8.77
N ILE A 64 0.77 -3.76 8.87
CA ILE A 64 1.40 -4.54 9.93
C ILE A 64 2.47 -5.44 9.35
N ASN A 65 3.61 -5.52 10.02
CA ASN A 65 4.66 -6.46 9.64
C ASN A 65 4.47 -7.84 10.30
N GLU A 66 5.39 -8.75 10.04
CA GLU A 66 5.40 -10.13 10.57
C GLU A 66 5.50 -10.20 12.10
N LYS A 67 5.85 -9.09 12.77
CA LYS A 67 5.94 -8.96 14.23
C LYS A 67 4.75 -8.22 14.84
N MET A 68 3.66 -8.03 14.08
CA MET A 68 2.47 -7.28 14.50
C MET A 68 2.74 -5.80 14.83
N LYS A 69 3.84 -5.24 14.33
CA LYS A 69 4.14 -3.81 14.49
C LYS A 69 3.38 -3.02 13.42
N ARG A 70 2.65 -2.01 13.87
CA ARG A 70 1.89 -1.08 13.02
C ARG A 70 2.78 0.02 12.46
N TYR A 71 2.57 0.34 11.19
CA TYR A 71 3.20 1.44 10.47
C TYR A 71 2.11 2.26 9.79
N HIS A 72 2.17 3.59 9.97
CA HIS A 72 1.26 4.56 9.37
C HIS A 72 1.93 5.30 8.21
#